data_AF-A0A7Y4QQQ6-F1
#
_entry.id   AF-A0A7Y4QQQ6-F1
#
_cell.length_a   1.000
_cell.length_b   1.000
_cell.length_c   1.000
_cell.angle_alpha   90.00
_cell.angle_beta   90.00
_cell.angle_gamma   90.00
#
_symmetry.space_group_name_H-M   'P 1'
#
loop_
_entity.id
_entity.type
_entity.pdbx_description
1 polymer ?
#
loop_
_entity_poly.entity_id
_entity_poly.type
_entity_poly.pdbx_seq_one_letter_code
_entity_poly.pdbx_strand_id
1 'polypeptide(L)'
;LINVTAIRTTSPFFYTRVNTLNIAASDCTALWVIYSSYHNLTYRAFLLLDAKVPNGGLHYSLVYGLIATSKYPDVQYAFTQGLSDEPLKAALKTFTTTGYNSLGYNAARDRMFETVDDYGGDTIECIYSGRKIYATTRTQAQNQNFDTEHTWPQSFFNENEPMKSDIHHLFPTYSPANNARSNYPFGFVVSNITYQDGGSKLGRDINNNIVFEPRDVQKGNSARAIFYFVIRYQNWENYLALAQETALRQFHLMDTVNARERLRNDRVKQYQNNRNPFADHPELVERIAAFYTTLNTPPKAEITASPYSVKFDTLANAGDTVSYFVSICNYGNTNLTVSSVTSNNPVFTVESFPSTVSANQFGYARIKFTPAALNTLYTGELTINNSDSTLKIALNGISGEVNGITPVSGELPRFYNLSQNYPNPFNPVTNIKFSVPEAGFVKLVIFDIMGREVKTLVSENLKPGVYLADWDASLATSGVYFYKLITGKFTETKRMILVK
;
A
#
# COMPACT_ATOMS: atom_id res chain seq x y z
N LEU A 1 -27.10 -18.70 -13.16
CA LEU A 1 -26.20 -18.51 -12.00
C LEU A 1 -25.01 -17.69 -12.47
N ILE A 2 -24.81 -16.49 -11.92
CA ILE A 2 -23.60 -15.70 -12.12
C ILE A 2 -22.66 -16.03 -10.95
N ASN A 3 -21.45 -16.47 -11.26
CA ASN A 3 -20.42 -16.71 -10.25
C ASN A 3 -19.37 -15.61 -10.35
N VAL A 4 -19.33 -14.70 -9.39
CA VAL A 4 -18.27 -13.70 -9.29
C VAL A 4 -17.12 -14.33 -8.52
N THR A 5 -16.06 -14.64 -9.26
CA THR A 5 -14.90 -15.39 -8.77
C THR A 5 -13.84 -14.49 -8.14
N ALA A 6 -13.90 -13.17 -8.38
CA ALA A 6 -13.05 -12.19 -7.73
C ALA A 6 -13.73 -10.83 -7.65
N ILE A 7 -13.59 -10.18 -6.49
CA ILE A 7 -14.00 -8.80 -6.23
C ILE A 7 -12.77 -8.06 -5.74
N ARG A 8 -12.40 -6.98 -6.41
CA ARG A 8 -11.23 -6.16 -6.02
C ARG A 8 -11.50 -4.68 -6.25
N THR A 9 -10.73 -3.85 -5.56
CA THR A 9 -10.71 -2.39 -5.75
C THR A 9 -9.31 -1.98 -6.21
N THR A 10 -9.23 -0.90 -6.99
CA THR A 10 -7.93 -0.37 -7.46
C THR A 10 -7.24 0.55 -6.44
N SER A 11 -7.82 0.70 -5.25
CA SER A 11 -7.33 1.60 -4.21
C SER A 11 -7.50 0.97 -2.84
N PRO A 12 -6.51 1.07 -1.93
CA PRO A 12 -6.60 0.49 -0.59
C PRO A 12 -7.63 1.18 0.31
N PHE A 13 -8.08 2.39 -0.05
CA PHE A 13 -9.09 3.13 0.72
C PHE A 13 -10.51 2.61 0.51
N PHE A 14 -10.73 1.79 -0.52
CA PHE A 14 -11.99 1.11 -0.78
C PHE A 14 -11.80 -0.39 -0.62
N TYR A 15 -12.69 -1.07 0.09
CA TYR A 15 -12.63 -2.51 0.25
C TYR A 15 -14.02 -3.14 0.36
N THR A 16 -14.09 -4.44 0.12
CA THR A 16 -15.31 -5.22 0.27
C THR A 16 -15.11 -6.26 1.36
N ARG A 17 -16.20 -6.75 1.97
CA ARG A 17 -16.13 -7.80 3.01
C ARG A 17 -16.07 -9.21 2.43
N VAL A 18 -16.34 -9.35 1.13
CA VAL A 18 -16.42 -10.63 0.42
C VAL A 18 -15.63 -10.52 -0.87
N ASN A 19 -14.88 -11.56 -1.20
CA ASN A 19 -14.06 -11.58 -2.41
C ASN A 19 -14.71 -12.37 -3.56
N THR A 20 -15.85 -13.00 -3.29
CA THR A 20 -16.65 -13.77 -4.25
C THR A 20 -18.13 -13.65 -3.91
N LEU A 21 -19.00 -13.85 -4.89
CA LEU A 21 -20.45 -13.95 -4.69
C LEU A 21 -21.08 -14.82 -5.76
N ASN A 22 -22.20 -15.47 -5.43
CA ASN A 22 -23.00 -16.24 -6.37
C ASN A 22 -24.39 -15.61 -6.44
N ILE A 23 -24.88 -15.38 -7.66
CA ILE A 23 -26.21 -14.80 -7.89
C ILE A 23 -27.03 -15.83 -8.68
N ALA A 24 -28.12 -16.29 -8.07
CA ALA A 24 -29.04 -17.21 -8.73
C ALA A 24 -29.70 -16.57 -9.97
N ALA A 25 -30.30 -17.39 -10.83
CA ALA A 25 -31.02 -16.84 -11.97
C ALA A 25 -32.20 -15.98 -11.48
N SER A 26 -32.38 -14.80 -12.08
CA SER A 26 -33.43 -13.84 -11.72
C SER A 26 -33.39 -13.32 -10.27
N ASP A 27 -32.24 -13.41 -9.61
CA ASP A 27 -32.03 -12.98 -8.22
C ASP A 27 -31.06 -11.78 -8.14
N CYS A 28 -30.98 -11.14 -6.97
CA CYS A 28 -30.02 -10.08 -6.69
C CYS A 28 -29.35 -10.27 -5.33
N THR A 29 -28.10 -9.81 -5.21
CA THR A 29 -27.38 -9.78 -3.93
C THR A 29 -26.80 -8.39 -3.70
N ALA A 30 -26.81 -7.95 -2.46
CA ALA A 30 -26.13 -6.73 -2.07
C ALA A 30 -24.62 -6.98 -1.93
N LEU A 31 -23.81 -6.04 -2.41
CA LEU A 31 -22.37 -5.99 -2.19
C LEU A 31 -22.03 -4.70 -1.44
N TRP A 32 -21.49 -4.85 -0.23
CA TRP A 32 -21.01 -3.72 0.55
C TRP A 32 -19.62 -3.30 0.07
N VAL A 33 -19.51 -2.05 -0.37
CA VAL A 33 -18.23 -1.36 -0.62
C VAL A 33 -18.02 -0.36 0.51
N ILE A 34 -16.93 -0.52 1.24
CA ILE A 34 -16.61 0.30 2.40
C ILE A 34 -15.45 1.22 2.01
N TYR A 35 -15.55 2.47 2.43
CA TYR A 35 -14.51 3.49 2.24
C TYR A 35 -14.03 4.00 3.59
N SER A 36 -12.72 4.17 3.74
CA SER A 36 -12.10 4.76 4.92
C SER A 36 -10.87 5.55 4.53
N SER A 37 -10.71 6.74 5.09
CA SER A 37 -9.50 7.56 4.98
C SER A 37 -9.35 8.41 6.23
N TYR A 38 -8.10 8.76 6.54
CA TYR A 38 -7.73 9.67 7.61
C TYR A 38 -7.41 11.09 7.08
N HIS A 39 -7.52 11.32 5.77
CA HIS A 39 -7.31 12.63 5.14
C HIS A 39 -8.62 13.28 4.71
N ASN A 40 -8.69 14.60 4.66
CA ASN A 40 -9.80 15.34 4.03
C ASN A 40 -9.59 15.53 2.51
N LEU A 41 -9.48 14.41 1.79
CA LEU A 41 -9.25 14.35 0.35
C LEU A 41 -10.37 13.63 -0.40
N THR A 42 -10.39 13.79 -1.72
CA THR A 42 -11.24 13.01 -2.63
C THR A 42 -10.45 11.87 -3.22
N TYR A 43 -10.88 10.65 -2.95
CA TYR A 43 -10.30 9.41 -3.47
C TYR A 43 -11.16 8.86 -4.60
N ARG A 44 -10.48 8.28 -5.57
CA ARG A 44 -11.05 7.69 -6.78
C ARG A 44 -10.51 6.28 -6.95
N ALA A 45 -11.36 5.36 -7.32
CA ALA A 45 -11.01 3.97 -7.53
C ALA A 45 -11.98 3.30 -8.51
N PHE A 46 -11.68 2.06 -8.88
CA PHE A 46 -12.64 1.20 -9.56
C PHE A 46 -12.88 -0.06 -8.73
N LEU A 47 -14.14 -0.47 -8.65
CA LEU A 47 -14.55 -1.81 -8.24
C LEU A 47 -14.55 -2.70 -9.48
N LEU A 48 -13.85 -3.83 -9.40
CA LEU A 48 -13.71 -4.80 -10.46
C LEU A 48 -14.33 -6.12 -10.01
N LEU A 49 -15.30 -6.62 -10.77
CA LEU A 49 -15.97 -7.90 -10.54
C LEU A 49 -15.66 -8.84 -11.70
N ASP A 50 -14.85 -9.87 -11.44
CA ASP A 50 -14.62 -10.93 -12.41
C ASP A 50 -15.73 -11.97 -12.28
N ALA A 51 -16.63 -12.01 -13.26
CA ALA A 51 -17.71 -12.97 -13.31
C ALA A 51 -17.39 -14.10 -14.31
N LYS A 52 -17.61 -15.34 -13.89
CA LYS A 52 -17.68 -16.50 -14.76
C LYS A 52 -19.15 -16.88 -14.92
N VAL A 53 -19.63 -16.87 -16.15
CA VAL A 53 -20.96 -17.39 -16.50
C VAL A 53 -20.77 -18.77 -17.13
N PRO A 54 -21.33 -19.84 -16.54
CA PRO A 54 -21.32 -21.16 -17.17
C PRO A 54 -21.90 -21.09 -18.60
N ASN A 55 -21.29 -21.78 -19.55
CA ASN A 55 -21.69 -21.84 -20.98
C ASN A 55 -21.45 -20.56 -21.80
N GLY A 56 -20.34 -19.85 -21.55
CA GLY A 56 -19.84 -18.80 -22.46
C GLY A 56 -20.52 -17.43 -22.31
N GLY A 57 -20.95 -17.05 -21.11
CA GLY A 57 -21.33 -15.66 -20.84
C GLY A 57 -20.14 -14.79 -20.39
N LEU A 58 -20.39 -13.48 -20.24
CA LEU A 58 -19.46 -12.39 -19.83
C LEU A 58 -17.96 -12.71 -19.96
N HIS A 59 -17.37 -12.31 -21.09
CA HIS A 59 -15.92 -12.40 -21.34
C HIS A 59 -15.16 -11.13 -20.91
N TYR A 60 -15.60 -10.48 -19.83
CA TYR A 60 -14.98 -9.26 -19.30
C TYR A 60 -15.35 -9.01 -17.83
N SER A 61 -14.48 -8.29 -17.11
CA SER A 61 -14.75 -7.82 -15.75
C SER A 61 -15.80 -6.71 -15.76
N LEU A 62 -16.79 -6.74 -14.85
CA LEU A 62 -17.64 -5.58 -14.62
C LEU A 62 -16.83 -4.54 -13.86
N VAL A 63 -16.83 -3.30 -14.36
CA VAL A 63 -16.08 -2.17 -13.80
C VAL A 63 -17.05 -1.10 -13.32
N TYR A 64 -16.90 -0.66 -12.07
CA TYR A 64 -17.67 0.43 -11.48
C TYR A 64 -16.73 1.48 -10.92
N GLY A 65 -16.92 2.74 -11.32
CA GLY A 65 -16.19 3.87 -10.73
C GLY A 65 -16.64 4.14 -9.29
N LEU A 66 -15.69 4.37 -8.41
CA LEU A 66 -15.88 4.73 -7.01
C LEU A 66 -15.28 6.12 -6.77
N ILE A 67 -16.04 7.00 -6.12
CA ILE A 67 -15.56 8.31 -5.69
C ILE A 67 -16.02 8.52 -4.24
N ALA A 68 -15.10 8.93 -3.37
CA ALA A 68 -15.45 9.31 -2.01
C ALA A 68 -14.64 10.53 -1.58
N THR A 69 -15.31 11.49 -0.95
CA THR A 69 -14.70 12.69 -0.40
C THR A 69 -14.78 12.65 1.11
N SER A 70 -13.63 12.59 1.77
CA SER A 70 -13.52 12.71 3.23
C SER A 70 -13.37 14.16 3.64
N LYS A 71 -13.85 14.47 4.85
CA LYS A 71 -13.71 15.75 5.54
C LYS A 71 -13.24 15.50 6.97
N TYR A 72 -12.45 16.41 7.51
CA TYR A 72 -12.16 16.37 8.94
C TYR A 72 -13.41 16.69 9.76
N PRO A 73 -13.57 16.07 10.93
CA PRO A 73 -14.70 16.34 11.81
C PRO A 73 -14.58 17.72 12.47
N ASP A 74 -13.36 18.24 12.68
CA ASP A 74 -13.15 19.58 13.19
C ASP A 74 -13.23 20.62 12.07
N VAL A 75 -13.81 21.77 12.40
CA VAL A 75 -13.94 22.90 11.46
C VAL A 75 -12.63 23.69 11.33
N GLN A 76 -11.69 23.50 12.26
CA GLN A 76 -10.46 24.29 12.34
C GLN A 76 -9.55 24.04 11.14
N TYR A 77 -9.48 22.79 10.67
CA TYR A 77 -8.66 22.39 9.52
C TYR A 77 -9.44 22.19 8.23
N ALA A 78 -10.72 22.57 8.17
CA ALA A 78 -11.55 22.45 6.97
C ALA A 78 -10.96 23.18 5.74
N PHE A 79 -10.20 24.26 5.95
CA PHE A 79 -9.53 25.02 4.89
C PHE A 79 -8.46 24.20 4.12
N THR A 80 -8.01 23.08 4.68
CA THR A 80 -7.03 22.20 4.02
C THR A 80 -7.66 21.28 2.98
N GLN A 81 -8.99 21.23 2.86
CA GLN A 81 -9.70 20.27 1.99
C GLN A 81 -9.13 20.25 0.56
N GLY A 82 -8.68 19.08 0.10
CA GLY A 82 -8.22 18.88 -1.27
C GLY A 82 -6.89 19.55 -1.64
N LEU A 83 -6.23 20.26 -0.71
CA LEU A 83 -4.94 20.91 -0.96
C LEU A 83 -3.77 19.94 -0.75
N SER A 84 -2.72 20.05 -1.55
CA SER A 84 -1.45 19.34 -1.34
C SER A 84 -0.30 20.29 -1.65
N ASP A 85 0.91 19.92 -1.25
CA ASP A 85 2.15 20.58 -1.66
C ASP A 85 2.15 22.09 -1.40
N GLU A 86 2.57 22.93 -2.36
CA GLU A 86 2.67 24.38 -2.17
C GLU A 86 1.32 25.05 -1.84
N PRO A 87 0.19 24.71 -2.49
CA PRO A 87 -1.12 25.18 -2.05
C PRO A 87 -1.43 24.88 -0.58
N LEU A 88 -1.10 23.67 -0.09
CA LEU A 88 -1.30 23.31 1.30
C LEU A 88 -0.34 24.07 2.23
N LYS A 89 0.95 24.17 1.86
CA LYS A 89 1.95 24.93 2.62
C LYS A 89 1.54 26.40 2.78
N ALA A 90 1.06 27.03 1.71
CA ALA A 90 0.58 28.40 1.74
C ALA A 90 -0.62 28.58 2.69
N ALA A 91 -1.62 27.69 2.60
CA ALA A 91 -2.78 27.73 3.47
C ALA A 91 -2.42 27.53 4.95
N LEU A 92 -1.52 26.57 5.25
CA LEU A 92 -1.00 26.34 6.59
C LEU A 92 -0.16 27.51 7.11
N LYS A 93 0.62 28.18 6.26
CA LYS A 93 1.37 29.39 6.62
C LYS A 93 0.44 30.51 7.05
N THR A 94 -0.64 30.75 6.30
CA THR A 94 -1.67 31.72 6.69
C THR A 94 -2.26 31.34 8.04
N PHE A 95 -2.68 30.08 8.21
CA PHE A 95 -3.26 29.58 9.47
C PHE A 95 -2.34 29.75 10.68
N THR A 96 -1.04 29.46 10.55
CA THR A 96 -0.08 29.57 11.67
C THR A 96 0.34 31.02 11.96
N THR A 97 0.05 31.95 11.06
CA THR A 97 0.45 33.36 11.19
C THR A 97 -0.70 34.25 11.65
N THR A 98 -1.92 34.00 11.18
CA THR A 98 -3.09 34.82 11.48
C THR A 98 -3.41 34.81 12.97
N GLY A 99 -3.47 36.00 13.58
CA GLY A 99 -3.83 36.16 14.98
C GLY A 99 -2.72 35.82 15.98
N TYR A 100 -1.51 35.48 15.52
CA TYR A 100 -0.39 35.19 16.42
C TYR A 100 -0.09 36.33 17.40
N ASN A 101 0.12 35.95 18.65
CA ASN A 101 0.53 36.84 19.72
C ASN A 101 2.02 36.65 20.04
N SER A 102 2.84 37.66 19.74
CA SER A 102 4.27 37.64 20.06
C SER A 102 4.49 37.99 21.53
N LEU A 103 5.09 37.07 22.29
CA LEU A 103 5.43 37.31 23.70
C LEU A 103 6.81 37.98 23.86
N GLY A 104 7.64 37.93 22.82
CA GLY A 104 9.07 38.20 22.94
C GLY A 104 9.82 37.08 23.67
N TYR A 105 11.12 36.98 23.41
CA TYR A 105 11.93 35.82 23.79
C TYR A 105 11.87 35.42 25.27
N ASN A 106 12.02 36.36 26.20
CA ASN A 106 12.04 36.03 27.64
C ASN A 106 10.68 35.53 28.13
N ALA A 107 9.60 36.24 27.83
CA ALA A 107 8.27 35.83 28.28
C ALA A 107 7.81 34.52 27.63
N ALA A 108 8.18 34.26 26.37
CA ALA A 108 7.93 32.97 25.73
C ALA A 108 8.62 31.82 26.48
N ARG A 109 9.89 31.98 26.87
CA ARG A 109 10.62 30.99 27.66
C ARG A 109 10.05 30.84 29.07
N ASP A 110 9.63 31.93 29.71
CA ASP A 110 8.96 31.86 31.01
C ASP A 110 7.71 30.98 30.89
N ARG A 111 6.84 31.21 29.89
CA ARG A 111 5.68 30.34 29.63
C ARG A 111 6.06 28.90 29.32
N MET A 112 7.14 28.68 28.55
CA MET A 112 7.64 27.36 28.22
C MET A 112 7.97 26.55 29.49
N PHE A 113 8.81 27.10 30.37
CA PHE A 113 9.25 26.44 31.60
C PHE A 113 8.16 26.38 32.67
N GLU A 114 7.33 27.41 32.81
CA GLU A 114 6.41 27.53 33.94
C GLU A 114 5.08 26.82 33.71
N THR A 115 4.68 26.62 32.44
CA THR A 115 3.32 26.16 32.14
C THR A 115 3.22 25.19 30.97
N VAL A 116 3.89 25.46 29.85
CA VAL A 116 3.74 24.64 28.63
C VAL A 116 4.34 23.26 28.82
N ASP A 117 5.58 23.20 29.32
CA ASP A 117 6.34 21.97 29.49
C ASP A 117 6.44 21.47 30.95
N ASP A 118 5.64 22.03 31.86
CA ASP A 118 5.35 21.44 33.17
C ASP A 118 4.17 20.47 33.06
N TYR A 119 4.45 19.18 33.25
CA TYR A 119 3.46 18.11 33.15
C TYR A 119 2.98 17.60 34.53
N GLY A 120 3.25 18.37 35.59
CA GLY A 120 2.76 18.13 36.94
C GLY A 120 3.89 17.78 37.92
N GLY A 121 3.66 18.14 39.19
CA GLY A 121 4.65 17.97 40.25
C GLY A 121 5.86 18.88 40.08
N ASP A 122 5.68 20.05 39.47
CA ASP A 122 6.71 21.07 39.24
C ASP A 122 7.96 20.49 38.55
N THR A 123 7.75 19.56 37.62
CA THR A 123 8.84 18.76 37.04
C THR A 123 9.05 19.09 35.57
N ILE A 124 10.26 19.54 35.24
CA ILE A 124 10.69 19.85 33.87
C ILE A 124 11.62 18.74 33.38
N GLU A 125 11.36 18.26 32.16
CA GLU A 125 12.14 17.20 31.52
C GLU A 125 12.96 17.75 30.35
N CYS A 126 14.24 17.42 30.29
CA CYS A 126 15.08 17.70 29.14
C CYS A 126 14.69 16.78 27.98
N ILE A 127 14.40 17.38 26.82
CA ILE A 127 13.95 16.63 25.65
C ILE A 127 15.00 15.67 25.07
N TYR A 128 16.29 15.91 25.28
CA TYR A 128 17.36 15.09 24.71
C TYR A 128 17.95 14.06 25.69
N SER A 129 18.15 14.41 26.95
CA SER A 129 18.70 13.48 27.96
C SER A 129 17.63 12.75 28.76
N GLY A 130 16.39 13.24 28.77
CA GLY A 130 15.35 12.74 29.68
C GLY A 130 15.59 13.05 31.15
N ARG A 131 16.65 13.82 31.47
CA ARG A 131 16.90 14.33 32.82
C ARG A 131 15.68 15.15 33.26
N LYS A 132 15.24 14.92 34.49
CA LYS A 132 14.15 15.67 35.12
C LYS A 132 14.68 16.50 36.28
N ILE A 133 14.11 17.68 36.47
CA ILE A 133 14.40 18.58 37.58
C ILE A 133 13.09 19.11 38.18
N TYR A 134 13.14 19.51 39.45
CA TYR A 134 12.06 20.25 40.08
C TYR A 134 12.29 21.74 39.90
N ALA A 135 11.38 22.43 39.22
CA ALA A 135 11.41 23.86 39.00
C ALA A 135 10.01 24.38 38.66
N THR A 136 9.61 25.48 39.31
CA THR A 136 8.36 26.22 39.00
C THR A 136 8.63 27.49 38.21
N THR A 137 9.90 27.86 37.99
CA THR A 137 10.30 29.06 37.23
C THR A 137 11.48 28.76 36.31
N ARG A 138 11.62 29.56 35.25
CA ARG A 138 12.80 29.50 34.37
C ARG A 138 14.10 29.68 35.15
N THR A 139 14.15 30.63 36.09
CA THR A 139 15.36 30.89 36.90
C THR A 139 15.78 29.68 37.72
N GLN A 140 14.81 28.98 38.35
CA GLN A 140 15.10 27.75 39.09
C GLN A 140 15.63 26.63 38.18
N ALA A 141 15.07 26.53 36.96
CA ALA A 141 15.55 25.57 35.97
C ALA A 141 17.00 25.89 35.52
N GLN A 142 17.28 27.17 35.25
CA GLN A 142 18.62 27.63 34.85
C GLN A 142 19.68 27.41 35.93
N ASN A 143 19.32 27.61 37.21
CA ASN A 143 20.20 27.28 38.34
C ASN A 143 20.54 25.78 38.43
N GLN A 144 19.78 24.92 37.73
CA GLN A 144 20.00 23.48 37.62
C GLN A 144 20.54 23.07 36.24
N ASN A 145 21.16 24.00 35.51
CA ASN A 145 21.75 23.82 34.18
C ASN A 145 20.75 23.40 33.10
N PHE A 146 19.51 23.86 33.19
CA PHE A 146 18.57 23.80 32.08
C PHE A 146 18.61 25.08 31.25
N ASP A 147 18.59 24.91 29.95
CA ASP A 147 18.50 25.97 28.94
C ASP A 147 17.32 25.71 28.01
N THR A 148 17.16 26.55 27.00
CA THR A 148 16.16 26.41 25.94
C THR A 148 16.83 25.94 24.66
N GLU A 149 16.35 24.82 24.16
CA GLU A 149 16.69 24.32 22.83
C GLU A 149 15.83 25.03 21.79
N HIS A 150 16.46 25.49 20.71
CA HIS A 150 15.77 25.94 19.50
C HIS A 150 15.90 24.84 18.46
N THR A 151 14.84 24.06 18.25
CA THR A 151 14.90 22.92 17.31
C THR A 151 15.29 23.34 15.90
N TRP A 152 14.97 24.57 15.49
CA TRP A 152 15.66 25.26 14.40
C TRP A 152 16.77 26.16 14.98
N PRO A 153 18.06 25.95 14.69
CA PRO A 153 19.13 26.72 15.33
C PRO A 153 19.06 28.22 15.01
N GLN A 154 19.22 29.05 16.05
CA GLN A 154 19.12 30.51 15.95
C GLN A 154 20.12 31.15 14.99
N SER A 155 21.29 30.52 14.79
CA SER A 155 22.33 30.97 13.89
C SER A 155 21.88 31.06 12.42
N PHE A 156 20.82 30.33 12.04
CA PHE A 156 20.32 30.32 10.67
C PHE A 156 19.29 31.43 10.37
N PHE A 157 18.83 32.19 11.37
CA PHE A 157 17.84 33.25 11.14
C PHE A 157 18.15 34.55 11.89
N ASN A 158 19.42 34.75 12.27
CA ASN A 158 19.92 35.95 12.94
C ASN A 158 19.18 36.30 14.23
N GLU A 159 18.66 35.29 14.95
CA GLU A 159 17.93 35.52 16.21
C GLU A 159 16.71 36.46 16.07
N ASN A 160 16.17 36.60 14.86
CA ASN A 160 15.07 37.52 14.61
C ASN A 160 13.76 37.05 15.24
N GLU A 161 13.00 38.01 15.78
CA GLU A 161 11.60 37.80 16.15
C GLU A 161 10.71 37.76 14.90
N PRO A 162 9.61 36.98 14.90
CA PRO A 162 9.09 36.18 16.01
C PRO A 162 9.67 34.75 16.07
N MET A 163 10.56 34.37 15.15
CA MET A 163 11.14 33.01 15.11
C MET A 163 11.83 32.67 16.43
N LYS A 164 12.59 33.59 17.00
CA LYS A 164 13.32 33.37 18.26
C LYS A 164 12.42 32.98 19.44
N SER A 165 11.19 33.47 19.48
CA SER A 165 10.25 33.32 20.61
C SER A 165 9.07 32.38 20.36
N ASP A 166 9.00 31.70 19.21
CA ASP A 166 7.91 30.78 18.91
C ASP A 166 8.05 29.44 19.64
N ILE A 167 7.23 29.20 20.67
CA ILE A 167 7.34 28.07 21.60
C ILE A 167 7.13 26.72 20.87
N HIS A 168 6.52 26.69 19.69
CA HIS A 168 6.36 25.45 18.91
C HIS A 168 7.70 24.81 18.48
N HIS A 169 8.81 25.54 18.52
CA HIS A 169 10.15 24.96 18.32
C HIS A 169 11.15 25.23 19.47
N LEU A 170 10.68 25.81 20.58
CA LEU A 170 11.47 25.95 21.80
C LEU A 170 11.19 24.79 22.75
N PHE A 171 12.21 24.22 23.38
CA PHE A 171 12.02 23.15 24.37
C PHE A 171 12.97 23.26 25.57
N PRO A 172 12.58 22.80 26.77
CA PRO A 172 13.51 22.65 27.89
C PRO A 172 14.60 21.63 27.58
N THR A 173 15.85 22.00 27.80
CA THR A 173 16.99 21.12 27.53
C THR A 173 18.06 21.25 28.61
N TYR A 174 18.81 20.18 28.85
CA TYR A 174 19.95 20.18 29.76
C TYR A 174 21.17 20.71 29.01
N SER A 175 21.89 21.69 29.56
CA SER A 175 22.92 22.44 28.82
C SER A 175 23.97 21.55 28.14
N PRO A 176 24.51 20.47 28.74
CA PRO A 176 25.39 19.54 28.05
C PRO A 176 24.78 18.89 26.79
N ALA A 177 23.50 18.51 26.84
CA ALA A 177 22.80 17.96 25.67
C ALA A 177 22.57 19.03 24.60
N ASN A 178 22.23 20.26 25.02
CA ASN A 178 22.07 21.39 24.11
C ASN A 178 23.38 21.71 23.38
N ASN A 179 24.48 21.78 24.13
CA ASN A 179 25.81 22.06 23.61
C ASN A 179 26.28 20.97 22.64
N ALA A 180 25.98 19.69 22.94
CA ALA A 180 26.28 18.59 22.03
C ALA A 180 25.44 18.67 20.74
N ARG A 181 24.16 19.04 20.84
CA ARG A 181 23.29 19.21 19.67
C ARG A 181 23.77 20.36 18.77
N SER A 182 24.25 21.46 19.33
CA SER A 182 24.80 22.61 18.61
C SER A 182 23.84 23.11 17.50
N ASN A 183 24.31 23.19 16.25
CA ASN A 183 23.51 23.49 15.07
C ASN A 183 23.50 22.33 14.05
N TYR A 184 23.88 21.11 14.48
CA TYR A 184 23.97 19.97 13.58
C TYR A 184 22.59 19.58 13.04
N PRO A 185 22.52 19.07 11.79
CA PRO A 185 21.28 18.55 11.24
C PRO A 185 20.85 17.29 12.01
N PHE A 186 19.54 17.08 12.08
CA PHE A 186 18.98 15.85 12.61
C PHE A 186 19.21 14.68 11.64
N GLY A 187 19.52 13.50 12.17
CA GLY A 187 19.74 12.29 11.37
C GLY A 187 19.92 11.06 12.24
N PHE A 188 19.93 9.88 11.62
CA PHE A 188 20.28 8.65 12.32
C PHE A 188 21.79 8.52 12.48
N VAL A 189 22.26 8.31 13.70
CA VAL A 189 23.69 8.12 13.98
C VAL A 189 24.01 6.63 13.86
N VAL A 190 24.90 6.29 12.92
CA VAL A 190 25.30 4.89 12.65
C VAL A 190 26.75 4.59 13.04
N SER A 191 27.60 5.61 13.22
CA SER A 191 29.00 5.43 13.61
C SER A 191 29.59 6.67 14.31
N ASN A 192 30.81 6.53 14.84
CA ASN A 192 31.62 7.62 15.41
C ASN A 192 30.86 8.51 16.40
N ILE A 193 30.22 7.88 17.39
CA ILE A 193 29.47 8.57 18.45
C ILE A 193 30.46 9.37 19.31
N THR A 194 30.27 10.70 19.38
CA THR A 194 31.09 11.63 20.19
C THR A 194 30.34 12.18 21.40
N TYR A 195 29.02 12.04 21.43
CA TYR A 195 28.18 12.32 22.59
C TYR A 195 27.02 11.32 22.63
N GLN A 196 26.65 10.87 23.82
CA GLN A 196 25.48 10.03 24.04
C GLN A 196 24.94 10.24 25.46
N ASP A 197 23.64 10.53 25.57
CA ASP A 197 22.94 10.68 26.85
C ASP A 197 21.44 10.51 26.65
N GLY A 198 20.75 9.84 27.59
CA GLY A 198 19.29 9.67 27.55
C GLY A 198 18.69 8.99 26.31
N GLY A 199 19.54 8.40 25.46
CA GLY A 199 19.20 7.84 24.16
C GLY A 199 19.51 8.76 22.97
N SER A 200 19.73 10.07 23.20
CA SER A 200 20.22 10.97 22.15
C SER A 200 21.69 10.73 21.87
N LYS A 201 22.12 10.99 20.63
CA LYS A 201 23.49 10.77 20.15
C LYS A 201 23.93 11.91 19.23
N LEU A 202 25.22 12.26 19.30
CA LEU A 202 25.92 12.99 18.25
C LEU A 202 26.92 12.03 17.61
N GLY A 203 26.93 11.94 16.29
CA GLY A 203 27.89 11.10 15.57
C GLY A 203 27.77 11.26 14.07
N ARG A 204 28.06 10.20 13.31
CA ARG A 204 28.05 10.21 11.85
C ARG A 204 26.86 9.42 11.29
N ASP A 205 26.24 9.94 10.24
CA ASP A 205 25.23 9.23 9.44
C ASP A 205 25.90 8.22 8.47
N ILE A 206 25.07 7.53 7.67
CA ILE A 206 25.53 6.54 6.68
C ILE A 206 26.40 7.16 5.57
N ASN A 207 26.30 8.47 5.36
CA ASN A 207 27.07 9.22 4.38
C ASN A 207 28.28 9.94 5.01
N ASN A 208 28.61 9.62 6.27
CA ASN A 208 29.70 10.22 7.04
C ASN A 208 29.54 11.73 7.35
N ASN A 209 28.32 12.26 7.33
CA ASN A 209 28.01 13.61 7.80
C ASN A 209 27.80 13.61 9.31
N ILE A 210 28.17 14.70 10.00
CA ILE A 210 27.86 14.85 11.43
C ILE A 210 26.36 15.13 11.58
N VAL A 211 25.66 14.31 12.35
CA VAL A 211 24.24 14.45 12.64
C VAL A 211 23.96 14.25 14.12
N PHE A 212 22.87 14.85 14.59
CA PHE A 212 22.33 14.60 15.92
C PHE A 212 21.07 13.73 15.84
N GLU A 213 21.04 12.63 16.58
CA GLU A 213 19.87 11.77 16.72
C GLU A 213 19.24 12.03 18.09
N PRO A 214 18.02 12.58 18.17
CA PRO A 214 17.33 12.72 19.44
C PRO A 214 16.87 11.34 19.95
N ARG A 215 16.68 11.20 21.27
CA ARG A 215 16.08 10.01 21.89
C ARG A 215 14.73 9.67 21.25
N ASP A 216 14.37 8.39 21.27
CA ASP A 216 13.23 7.86 20.52
C ASP A 216 11.91 8.62 20.78
N VAL A 217 11.64 8.99 22.04
CA VAL A 217 10.40 9.70 22.45
C VAL A 217 10.36 11.19 22.09
N GLN A 218 11.41 11.73 21.47
CA GLN A 218 11.50 13.12 21.02
C GLN A 218 11.63 13.24 19.50
N LYS A 219 11.88 12.12 18.80
CA LYS A 219 12.09 12.10 17.34
C LYS A 219 10.96 12.80 16.59
N GLY A 220 9.72 12.43 16.89
CA GLY A 220 8.54 12.94 16.20
C GLY A 220 8.27 14.40 16.52
N ASN A 221 8.41 14.78 17.78
CA ASN A 221 8.25 16.18 18.22
C ASN A 221 9.26 17.10 17.51
N SER A 222 10.53 16.68 17.44
CA SER A 222 11.57 17.43 16.72
C SER A 222 11.27 17.53 15.22
N ALA A 223 10.81 16.45 14.59
CA ALA A 223 10.40 16.47 13.18
C ALA A 223 9.24 17.45 12.92
N ARG A 224 8.18 17.37 13.71
CA ARG A 224 7.00 18.24 13.57
C ARG A 224 7.30 19.69 13.91
N ALA A 225 8.25 19.97 14.81
CA ALA A 225 8.74 21.32 15.08
C ALA A 225 9.52 21.92 13.88
N ILE A 226 10.39 21.14 13.23
CA ILE A 226 11.09 21.56 12.00
C ILE A 226 10.10 21.82 10.87
N PHE A 227 9.17 20.89 10.61
CA PHE A 227 8.17 21.06 9.54
C PHE A 227 7.31 22.30 9.79
N TYR A 228 6.86 22.49 11.02
CA TYR A 228 6.15 23.70 11.43
C TYR A 228 6.95 24.98 11.17
N PHE A 229 8.23 25.00 11.57
CA PHE A 229 9.10 26.16 11.38
C PHE A 229 9.20 26.52 9.90
N VAL A 230 9.40 25.54 9.02
CA VAL A 230 9.46 25.77 7.57
C VAL A 230 8.15 26.31 7.01
N ILE A 231 7.01 25.74 7.42
CA ILE A 231 5.69 26.24 6.99
C ILE A 231 5.53 27.72 7.35
N ARG A 232 5.85 28.07 8.58
CA ARG A 232 5.58 29.40 9.10
C ARG A 232 6.59 30.43 8.60
N TYR A 233 7.87 30.08 8.62
CA TYR A 233 8.98 31.01 8.50
C TYR A 233 9.86 30.82 7.27
N GLN A 234 9.67 29.73 6.51
CA GLN A 234 10.50 29.28 5.39
C GLN A 234 11.78 28.52 5.77
N ASN A 235 12.44 27.93 4.77
CA ASN A 235 13.71 27.20 4.91
C ASN A 235 14.91 28.17 4.92
N TRP A 236 15.15 28.82 6.06
CA TRP A 236 16.26 29.76 6.20
C TRP A 236 17.63 29.11 6.03
N GLU A 237 18.52 29.77 5.26
CA GLU A 237 19.89 29.34 4.98
C GLU A 237 20.00 27.90 4.44
N ASN A 238 18.91 27.38 3.85
CA ASN A 238 18.78 25.99 3.41
C ASN A 238 19.17 24.95 4.49
N TYR A 239 18.89 25.27 5.77
CA TYR A 239 19.22 24.36 6.88
C TYR A 239 18.54 23.00 6.71
N LEU A 240 17.27 22.97 6.32
CA LEU A 240 16.60 21.72 5.97
C LEU A 240 16.98 21.31 4.55
N ALA A 241 17.63 20.16 4.41
CA ALA A 241 17.94 19.52 3.13
C ALA A 241 17.30 18.13 3.01
N LEU A 242 17.31 17.55 1.80
CA LEU A 242 16.69 16.25 1.51
C LEU A 242 17.09 15.14 2.50
N ALA A 243 18.38 15.03 2.85
CA ALA A 243 18.87 14.00 3.76
C ALA A 243 18.26 14.13 5.18
N GLN A 244 18.22 15.36 5.72
CA GLN A 244 17.62 15.64 7.01
C GLN A 244 16.10 15.48 6.98
N GLU A 245 15.41 15.97 5.93
CA GLU A 245 13.97 15.77 5.79
C GLU A 245 13.61 14.28 5.72
N THR A 246 14.41 13.47 5.01
CA THR A 246 14.22 12.01 4.94
C THR A 246 14.28 11.40 6.34
N ALA A 247 15.28 11.77 7.15
CA ALA A 247 15.38 11.31 8.53
C ALA A 247 14.20 11.81 9.40
N LEU A 248 13.82 13.09 9.29
CA LEU A 248 12.71 13.67 10.05
C LEU A 248 11.36 13.02 9.70
N ARG A 249 11.13 12.62 8.44
CA ARG A 249 9.94 11.86 8.06
C ARG A 249 9.91 10.49 8.72
N GLN A 250 11.05 9.80 8.83
CA GLN A 250 11.13 8.55 9.59
C GLN A 250 10.91 8.79 11.08
N PHE A 251 11.51 9.83 11.65
CA PHE A 251 11.29 10.23 13.03
C PHE A 251 9.81 10.49 13.34
N HIS A 252 9.11 11.20 12.45
CA HIS A 252 7.67 11.46 12.53
C HIS A 252 6.84 10.17 12.58
N LEU A 253 7.21 9.14 11.80
CA LEU A 253 6.54 7.85 11.76
C LEU A 253 6.87 6.97 12.98
N MET A 254 8.11 7.02 13.48
CA MET A 254 8.57 6.22 14.62
C MET A 254 8.01 6.73 15.95
N ASP A 255 7.79 8.04 16.08
CA ASP A 255 7.27 8.69 17.28
C ASP A 255 6.02 9.51 16.94
N THR A 256 4.88 8.81 16.91
CA THR A 256 3.57 9.39 16.57
C THR A 256 3.09 10.37 17.63
N VAL A 257 2.22 11.31 17.24
CA VAL A 257 1.68 12.34 18.15
C VAL A 257 0.95 11.68 19.33
N ASN A 258 1.45 11.94 20.53
CA ASN A 258 0.87 11.44 21.78
C ASN A 258 0.08 12.53 22.54
N ALA A 259 -0.54 12.15 23.66
CA ALA A 259 -1.35 13.07 24.46
C ALA A 259 -0.54 14.24 25.04
N ARG A 260 0.74 14.04 25.34
CA ARG A 260 1.63 15.07 25.87
C ARG A 260 1.89 16.16 24.85
N GLU A 261 2.15 15.79 23.59
CA GLU A 261 2.36 16.75 22.50
C GLU A 261 1.09 17.52 22.15
N ARG A 262 -0.08 16.86 22.13
CA ARG A 262 -1.37 17.56 21.94
C ARG A 262 -1.64 18.59 23.03
N LEU A 263 -1.42 18.20 24.29
CA LEU A 263 -1.54 19.12 25.42
C LEU A 263 -0.57 20.30 25.31
N ARG A 264 0.67 20.04 24.87
CA ARG A 264 1.64 21.09 24.60
C ARG A 264 1.15 22.07 23.54
N ASN A 265 0.62 21.56 22.41
CA ASN A 265 0.05 22.37 21.34
C ASN A 265 -1.13 23.23 21.82
N ASP A 266 -1.99 22.68 22.68
CA ASP A 266 -3.08 23.41 23.34
C ASP A 266 -2.57 24.54 24.23
N ARG A 267 -1.56 24.26 25.07
CA ARG A 267 -0.98 25.26 25.98
C ARG A 267 -0.25 26.37 25.22
N VAL A 268 0.48 26.06 24.16
CA VAL A 268 1.12 27.10 23.32
C VAL A 268 0.05 28.01 22.69
N LYS A 269 -1.04 27.45 22.17
CA LYS A 269 -2.16 28.24 21.62
C LYS A 269 -2.72 29.24 22.63
N GLN A 270 -2.83 28.87 23.91
CA GLN A 270 -3.36 29.77 24.94
C GLN A 270 -2.52 31.05 25.09
N TYR A 271 -1.22 31.00 24.82
CA TYR A 271 -0.33 32.14 24.99
C TYR A 271 0.03 32.85 23.68
N GLN A 272 0.25 32.10 22.60
CA GLN A 272 0.72 32.63 21.31
C GLN A 272 -0.36 32.64 20.22
N ASN A 273 -1.56 32.12 20.51
CA ASN A 273 -2.72 32.10 19.62
C ASN A 273 -2.45 31.46 18.23
N ASN A 274 -1.50 30.53 18.17
CA ASN A 274 -1.16 29.73 17.00
C ASN A 274 -1.03 28.25 17.40
N ARG A 275 -1.16 27.36 16.42
CA ARG A 275 -1.00 25.91 16.62
C ARG A 275 0.03 25.35 15.66
N ASN A 276 0.70 24.28 16.06
CA ASN A 276 1.43 23.41 15.14
C ASN A 276 0.42 22.47 14.46
N PRO A 277 0.17 22.61 13.14
CA PRO A 277 -0.81 21.79 12.44
C PRO A 277 -0.41 20.32 12.36
N PHE A 278 0.89 20.02 12.43
CA PHE A 278 1.38 18.64 12.37
C PHE A 278 1.25 17.90 13.72
N ALA A 279 1.03 18.63 14.82
CA ALA A 279 0.67 18.04 16.10
C ALA A 279 -0.86 17.81 16.22
N ASP A 280 -1.68 18.54 15.46
CA ASP A 280 -3.14 18.30 15.41
C ASP A 280 -3.49 17.23 14.36
N HIS A 281 -2.92 17.35 13.17
CA HIS A 281 -3.11 16.49 12.00
C HIS A 281 -1.75 16.04 11.46
N PRO A 282 -1.10 15.04 12.09
CA PRO A 282 0.20 14.53 11.65
C PRO A 282 0.20 14.06 10.20
N GLU A 283 -0.92 13.55 9.70
CA GLU A 283 -1.07 13.09 8.33
C GLU A 283 -0.85 14.20 7.28
N LEU A 284 -0.97 15.49 7.63
CA LEU A 284 -0.67 16.58 6.70
C LEU A 284 0.77 16.54 6.16
N VAL A 285 1.70 15.91 6.87
CA VAL A 285 3.07 15.67 6.39
C VAL A 285 3.10 14.83 5.11
N GLU A 286 2.17 13.88 4.95
CA GLU A 286 2.06 13.01 3.77
C GLU A 286 1.58 13.75 2.52
N ARG A 287 0.91 14.88 2.71
CA ARG A 287 0.33 15.70 1.62
C ARG A 287 1.28 16.76 1.08
N ILE A 288 2.50 16.81 1.62
CA ILE A 288 3.54 17.73 1.20
C ILE A 288 4.71 16.89 0.71
N ALA A 289 5.03 16.96 -0.59
CA ALA A 289 6.10 16.19 -1.20
C ALA A 289 7.49 16.62 -0.71
N ALA A 290 7.70 17.92 -0.48
CA ALA A 290 8.95 18.44 0.06
C ALA A 290 8.74 19.70 0.93
N PHE A 291 9.37 19.70 2.11
CA PHE A 291 9.50 20.91 2.93
C PHE A 291 10.77 21.68 2.58
N TYR A 292 11.87 20.98 2.30
CA TYR A 292 13.19 21.57 2.02
C TYR A 292 13.23 22.43 0.75
N THR A 293 12.29 22.24 -0.18
CA THR A 293 12.23 22.97 -1.45
C THR A 293 10.79 23.20 -1.89
N THR A 294 10.61 24.03 -2.92
CA THR A 294 9.32 24.24 -3.57
C THR A 294 9.07 23.11 -4.56
N LEU A 295 8.06 22.29 -4.30
CA LEU A 295 7.73 21.15 -5.17
C LEU A 295 6.22 20.91 -5.16
N ASN A 296 5.63 20.84 -6.36
CA ASN A 296 4.24 20.41 -6.53
C ASN A 296 4.20 19.06 -7.24
N THR A 297 3.39 18.15 -6.72
CA THR A 297 3.06 16.89 -7.40
C THR A 297 2.18 17.22 -8.60
N PRO A 298 2.68 17.01 -9.83
CA PRO A 298 1.91 17.35 -11.02
C PRO A 298 0.69 16.43 -11.14
N PRO A 299 -0.46 16.95 -11.61
CA PRO A 299 -1.56 16.10 -12.04
C PRO A 299 -1.08 15.09 -13.09
N LYS A 300 -1.41 13.81 -12.89
CA LYS A 300 -1.05 12.72 -13.79
C LYS A 300 -2.21 11.75 -14.02
N ALA A 301 -2.16 11.07 -15.16
CA ALA A 301 -2.98 9.90 -15.41
C ALA A 301 -2.42 8.74 -14.60
N GLU A 302 -3.28 7.82 -14.19
CA GLU A 302 -2.85 6.61 -13.49
C GLU A 302 -3.61 5.41 -14.04
N ILE A 303 -2.87 4.50 -14.68
CA ILE A 303 -3.46 3.37 -15.40
C ILE A 303 -3.57 2.14 -14.49
N THR A 304 -4.68 1.43 -14.61
CA THR A 304 -4.84 0.05 -14.16
C THR A 304 -5.64 -0.73 -15.19
N ALA A 305 -5.57 -2.06 -15.15
CA ALA A 305 -6.29 -2.91 -16.07
C ALA A 305 -6.96 -4.09 -15.36
N SER A 306 -7.99 -4.62 -15.99
CA SER A 306 -8.71 -5.78 -15.48
C SER A 306 -9.20 -6.67 -16.63
N PRO A 307 -8.97 -7.99 -16.58
CA PRO A 307 -8.09 -8.68 -15.62
C PRO A 307 -6.60 -8.48 -15.95
N TYR A 308 -5.71 -8.73 -14.98
CA TYR A 308 -4.24 -8.78 -15.21
C TYR A 308 -3.75 -10.08 -15.85
N SER A 309 -4.65 -11.06 -16.02
CA SER A 309 -4.44 -12.23 -16.85
C SER A 309 -5.76 -12.62 -17.51
N VAL A 310 -5.73 -12.79 -18.83
CA VAL A 310 -6.86 -13.29 -19.61
C VAL A 310 -6.68 -14.78 -19.83
N LYS A 311 -7.73 -15.54 -19.51
CA LYS A 311 -7.87 -16.94 -19.88
C LYS A 311 -9.05 -17.04 -20.84
N PHE A 312 -8.75 -17.30 -22.11
CA PHE A 312 -9.76 -17.52 -23.12
C PHE A 312 -10.43 -18.88 -22.90
N ASP A 313 -11.72 -18.96 -23.24
CA ASP A 313 -12.43 -20.23 -23.27
C ASP A 313 -11.78 -21.17 -24.28
N THR A 314 -11.86 -22.47 -24.02
CA THR A 314 -11.32 -23.46 -24.93
C THR A 314 -12.17 -23.54 -26.20
N LEU A 315 -11.49 -23.54 -27.33
CA LEU A 315 -12.12 -23.62 -28.65
C LEU A 315 -12.00 -25.04 -29.19
N ALA A 316 -13.10 -25.58 -29.70
CA ALA A 316 -13.18 -26.96 -30.17
C ALA A 316 -12.34 -27.19 -31.44
N ASN A 317 -12.30 -26.22 -32.37
CA ASN A 317 -11.60 -26.34 -33.64
C ASN A 317 -10.48 -25.31 -33.83
N ALA A 318 -9.49 -25.65 -34.66
CA ALA A 318 -8.50 -24.69 -35.15
C ALA A 318 -9.20 -23.69 -36.08
N GLY A 319 -8.89 -22.40 -35.92
CA GLY A 319 -9.56 -21.32 -36.65
C GLY A 319 -10.88 -20.82 -36.04
N ASP A 320 -11.44 -21.51 -35.04
CA ASP A 320 -12.51 -20.93 -34.21
C ASP A 320 -11.98 -19.68 -33.49
N THR A 321 -12.88 -18.79 -33.06
CA THR A 321 -12.45 -17.51 -32.46
C THR A 321 -13.28 -17.13 -31.25
N VAL A 322 -12.63 -16.55 -30.25
CA VAL A 322 -13.29 -15.92 -29.09
C VAL A 322 -12.63 -14.58 -28.81
N SER A 323 -13.44 -13.56 -28.51
CA SER A 323 -12.95 -12.24 -28.09
C SER A 323 -13.13 -12.07 -26.58
N TYR A 324 -12.16 -11.41 -25.95
CA TYR A 324 -12.18 -11.02 -24.55
C TYR A 324 -11.97 -9.52 -24.43
N PHE A 325 -12.59 -8.86 -23.45
CA PHE A 325 -12.35 -7.45 -23.19
C PHE A 325 -11.52 -7.26 -21.93
N VAL A 326 -10.45 -6.47 -22.08
CA VAL A 326 -9.64 -5.97 -20.98
C VAL A 326 -10.05 -4.54 -20.72
N SER A 327 -10.54 -4.24 -19.52
CA SER A 327 -10.81 -2.85 -19.14
C SER A 327 -9.51 -2.12 -18.87
N ILE A 328 -9.35 -0.94 -19.44
CA ILE A 328 -8.28 0.02 -19.16
C ILE A 328 -8.92 1.16 -18.37
N CYS A 329 -8.51 1.32 -17.12
CA CYS A 329 -9.10 2.28 -16.21
C CYS A 329 -8.09 3.37 -15.87
N ASN A 330 -8.55 4.62 -15.86
CA ASN A 330 -7.75 5.78 -15.45
C ASN A 330 -8.29 6.31 -14.11
N TYR A 331 -7.58 6.04 -13.02
CA TYR A 331 -7.95 6.54 -11.69
C TYR A 331 -7.18 7.82 -11.31
N GLY A 332 -6.34 8.32 -12.21
CA GLY A 332 -5.63 9.59 -12.08
C GLY A 332 -6.53 10.81 -12.31
N ASN A 333 -5.91 11.99 -12.33
CA ASN A 333 -6.59 13.29 -12.39
C ASN A 333 -6.37 14.05 -13.72
N THR A 334 -5.65 13.46 -14.68
CA THR A 334 -5.57 13.94 -16.07
C THR A 334 -5.95 12.82 -17.05
N ASN A 335 -6.12 13.15 -18.34
CA ASN A 335 -6.45 12.16 -19.36
C ASN A 335 -5.28 11.18 -19.58
N LEU A 336 -5.60 9.89 -19.63
CA LEU A 336 -4.67 8.83 -19.99
C LEU A 336 -4.68 8.67 -21.51
N THR A 337 -3.53 8.86 -22.16
CA THR A 337 -3.36 8.54 -23.58
C THR A 337 -2.85 7.11 -23.71
N VAL A 338 -3.50 6.29 -24.54
CA VAL A 338 -3.06 4.92 -24.85
C VAL A 338 -2.50 4.94 -26.27
N SER A 339 -1.18 4.82 -26.38
CA SER A 339 -0.48 4.95 -27.67
C SER A 339 -0.52 3.67 -28.49
N SER A 340 -0.50 2.50 -27.83
CA SER A 340 -0.66 1.21 -28.50
C SER A 340 -1.06 0.11 -27.53
N VAL A 341 -1.75 -0.89 -28.07
CA VAL A 341 -2.00 -2.17 -27.41
C VAL A 341 -1.58 -3.26 -28.37
N THR A 342 -0.56 -4.04 -28.00
CA THR A 342 0.05 -5.06 -28.88
C THR A 342 0.17 -6.40 -28.17
N SER A 343 0.08 -7.50 -28.91
CA SER A 343 0.38 -8.84 -28.42
C SER A 343 1.71 -9.31 -29.01
N ASN A 344 2.52 -10.02 -28.21
CA ASN A 344 3.74 -10.67 -28.69
C ASN A 344 3.50 -12.03 -29.37
N ASN A 345 2.26 -12.54 -29.34
CA ASN A 345 1.89 -13.80 -29.97
C ASN A 345 0.73 -13.57 -30.96
N PRO A 346 0.91 -13.89 -32.26
CA PRO A 346 -0.04 -13.54 -33.32
C PRO A 346 -1.40 -14.22 -33.18
N VAL A 347 -1.51 -15.33 -32.43
CA VAL A 347 -2.82 -15.98 -32.16
C VAL A 347 -3.72 -15.12 -31.28
N PHE A 348 -3.18 -14.11 -30.60
CA PHE A 348 -3.94 -13.11 -29.87
C PHE A 348 -3.87 -11.77 -30.61
N THR A 349 -4.92 -11.42 -31.35
CA THR A 349 -5.01 -10.20 -32.15
C THR A 349 -5.77 -9.12 -31.40
N VAL A 350 -5.26 -7.89 -31.37
CA VAL A 350 -5.96 -6.74 -30.79
C VAL A 350 -6.91 -6.16 -31.84
N GLU A 351 -8.22 -6.17 -31.57
CA GLU A 351 -9.26 -5.71 -32.51
C GLU A 351 -9.58 -4.21 -32.33
N SER A 352 -9.59 -3.74 -31.08
CA SER A 352 -9.84 -2.33 -30.76
C SER A 352 -9.32 -1.98 -29.37
N PHE A 353 -9.06 -0.70 -29.12
CA PHE A 353 -8.73 -0.16 -27.80
C PHE A 353 -9.04 1.35 -27.77
N PRO A 354 -9.31 1.95 -26.59
CA PRO A 354 -9.48 3.39 -26.47
C PRO A 354 -8.14 4.09 -26.64
N SER A 355 -8.05 5.10 -27.51
CA SER A 355 -6.84 5.94 -27.64
C SER A 355 -6.68 6.94 -26.47
N THR A 356 -7.76 7.22 -25.75
CA THR A 356 -7.77 8.09 -24.57
C THR A 356 -8.81 7.60 -23.56
N VAL A 357 -8.47 7.69 -22.28
CA VAL A 357 -9.38 7.44 -21.17
C VAL A 357 -9.35 8.65 -20.24
N SER A 358 -10.47 9.37 -20.13
CA SER A 358 -10.57 10.55 -19.26
C SER A 358 -10.33 10.20 -17.80
N ALA A 359 -9.97 11.20 -16.99
CA ALA A 359 -9.81 11.03 -15.55
C ALA A 359 -11.06 10.39 -14.92
N ASN A 360 -10.86 9.37 -14.08
CA ASN A 360 -11.90 8.59 -13.43
C ASN A 360 -12.88 7.87 -14.39
N GLN A 361 -12.42 7.52 -15.58
CA GLN A 361 -13.18 6.73 -16.56
C GLN A 361 -12.44 5.44 -16.91
N PHE A 362 -13.11 4.57 -17.65
CA PHE A 362 -12.53 3.35 -18.20
C PHE A 362 -12.97 3.15 -19.66
N GLY A 363 -12.18 2.40 -20.41
CA GLY A 363 -12.53 1.89 -21.73
C GLY A 363 -12.09 0.43 -21.87
N TYR A 364 -12.37 -0.19 -23.02
CA TYR A 364 -12.03 -1.60 -23.22
C TYR A 364 -11.12 -1.81 -24.42
N ALA A 365 -10.05 -2.57 -24.22
CA ALA A 365 -9.33 -3.22 -25.31
C ALA A 365 -10.01 -4.56 -25.61
N ARG A 366 -10.29 -4.84 -26.88
CA ARG A 366 -10.87 -6.10 -27.35
C ARG A 366 -9.77 -6.96 -27.97
N ILE A 367 -9.55 -8.15 -27.42
CA ILE A 367 -8.51 -9.08 -27.85
C ILE A 367 -9.20 -10.34 -28.37
N LYS A 368 -8.86 -10.76 -29.58
CA LYS A 368 -9.33 -11.98 -30.23
C LYS A 368 -8.29 -13.08 -30.12
N PHE A 369 -8.70 -14.26 -29.66
CA PHE A 369 -7.91 -15.48 -29.73
C PHE A 369 -8.33 -16.30 -30.95
N THR A 370 -7.36 -16.69 -31.79
CA THR A 370 -7.53 -17.57 -32.96
C THR A 370 -6.41 -18.60 -32.96
N PRO A 371 -6.65 -19.84 -32.48
CA PRO A 371 -5.62 -20.87 -32.40
C PRO A 371 -5.20 -21.34 -33.80
N ALA A 372 -3.89 -21.52 -33.98
CA ALA A 372 -3.30 -21.96 -35.26
C ALA A 372 -3.32 -23.48 -35.46
N ALA A 373 -3.46 -24.27 -34.39
CA ALA A 373 -3.47 -25.73 -34.37
C ALA A 373 -4.43 -26.24 -33.30
N LEU A 374 -4.85 -27.50 -33.38
CA LEU A 374 -5.66 -28.18 -32.36
C LEU A 374 -4.82 -28.66 -31.17
N ASN A 375 -5.47 -28.93 -30.04
CA ASN A 375 -4.88 -29.53 -28.84
C ASN A 375 -3.61 -28.82 -28.34
N THR A 376 -3.57 -27.49 -28.48
CA THR A 376 -2.38 -26.68 -28.20
C THR A 376 -2.69 -25.62 -27.15
N LEU A 377 -1.81 -25.50 -26.16
CA LEU A 377 -1.79 -24.38 -25.21
C LEU A 377 -1.01 -23.22 -25.82
N TYR A 378 -1.64 -22.05 -25.86
CA TYR A 378 -1.04 -20.80 -26.30
C TYR A 378 -0.88 -19.85 -25.13
N THR A 379 0.32 -19.29 -25.01
CA THR A 379 0.63 -18.21 -24.06
C THR A 379 1.11 -16.98 -24.81
N GLY A 380 0.76 -15.81 -24.32
CA GLY A 380 1.20 -14.52 -24.86
C GLY A 380 1.18 -13.43 -23.81
N GLU A 381 1.65 -12.26 -24.19
CA GLU A 381 1.62 -11.05 -23.37
C GLU A 381 1.04 -9.91 -24.19
N LEU A 382 0.03 -9.25 -23.63
CA LEU A 382 -0.49 -7.99 -24.11
C LEU A 382 0.32 -6.85 -23.47
N THR A 383 0.88 -5.95 -24.27
CA THR A 383 1.57 -4.74 -23.83
C THR A 383 0.70 -3.52 -24.14
N ILE A 384 0.38 -2.72 -23.12
CA ILE A 384 -0.39 -1.48 -23.22
C ILE A 384 0.56 -0.30 -22.97
N ASN A 385 0.98 0.36 -24.05
CA ASN A 385 1.79 1.57 -23.96
C ASN A 385 0.88 2.79 -23.79
N ASN A 386 1.19 3.63 -22.81
CA ASN A 386 0.35 4.76 -22.42
C ASN A 386 1.18 5.87 -21.75
N SER A 387 0.53 6.96 -21.37
CA SER A 387 1.16 8.15 -20.81
C SER A 387 1.51 8.09 -19.31
N ASP A 388 1.19 7.01 -18.59
CA ASP A 388 1.57 6.80 -17.19
C ASP A 388 2.69 5.75 -17.08
N SER A 389 2.34 4.46 -17.21
CA SER A 389 3.29 3.35 -17.10
C SER A 389 2.87 2.18 -17.97
N THR A 390 3.80 1.56 -18.71
CA THR A 390 3.48 0.42 -19.58
C THR A 390 2.92 -0.74 -18.77
N LEU A 391 1.70 -1.18 -19.10
CA LEU A 391 1.07 -2.34 -18.47
C LEU A 391 1.26 -3.60 -19.32
N LYS A 392 1.46 -4.73 -18.66
CA LYS A 392 1.58 -6.06 -19.27
C LYS A 392 0.54 -7.00 -18.70
N ILE A 393 -0.12 -7.77 -19.56
CA ILE A 393 -1.21 -8.68 -19.19
C ILE A 393 -0.95 -10.05 -19.84
N ALA A 394 -0.94 -11.09 -19.02
CA ALA A 394 -0.73 -12.45 -19.51
C ALA A 394 -1.97 -12.97 -20.26
N LEU A 395 -1.77 -13.53 -21.44
CA LEU A 395 -2.81 -14.12 -22.29
C LEU A 395 -2.62 -15.64 -22.35
N ASN A 396 -3.69 -16.40 -22.12
CA ASN A 396 -3.66 -17.86 -22.19
C ASN A 396 -4.90 -18.36 -22.94
N GLY A 397 -4.71 -19.20 -23.95
CA GLY A 397 -5.79 -19.82 -24.72
C GLY A 397 -5.48 -21.28 -25.00
N ILE A 398 -6.50 -22.10 -25.15
CA ILE A 398 -6.37 -23.53 -25.46
C ILE A 398 -7.27 -23.83 -26.67
N SER A 399 -6.76 -24.62 -27.61
CA SER A 399 -7.55 -25.27 -28.65
C SER A 399 -7.63 -26.77 -28.39
N GLY A 400 -8.74 -27.41 -28.73
CA GLY A 400 -8.95 -28.86 -28.58
C GLY A 400 -10.22 -29.22 -27.78
N GLU A 401 -10.58 -30.50 -27.77
CA GLU A 401 -11.57 -31.00 -26.82
C GLU A 401 -11.03 -30.80 -25.40
N VAL A 402 -11.77 -30.06 -24.54
CA VAL A 402 -11.51 -30.06 -23.09
C VAL A 402 -11.95 -31.40 -22.54
N ASN A 403 -11.19 -32.43 -22.82
CA ASN A 403 -11.20 -33.63 -22.02
C ASN A 403 -9.91 -33.54 -21.21
N GLY A 404 -9.99 -32.94 -20.00
CA GLY A 404 -8.90 -32.85 -19.01
C GLY A 404 -8.48 -34.22 -18.46
N ILE A 405 -8.68 -35.26 -19.26
CA ILE A 405 -8.50 -36.66 -19.02
C ILE A 405 -8.18 -37.28 -20.39
N THR A 406 -6.94 -37.70 -20.59
CA THR A 406 -6.58 -38.49 -21.79
C THR A 406 -6.82 -39.97 -21.50
N PRO A 407 -7.59 -40.69 -22.34
CA PRO A 407 -7.60 -42.15 -22.31
C PRO A 407 -6.21 -42.66 -22.73
N VAL A 408 -5.52 -43.37 -21.85
CA VAL A 408 -4.13 -43.79 -22.10
C VAL A 408 -4.04 -45.20 -22.73
N SER A 409 -5.14 -45.95 -22.80
CA SER A 409 -5.21 -47.27 -23.44
C SER A 409 -6.63 -47.65 -23.90
N GLY A 410 -6.73 -48.46 -24.95
CA GLY A 410 -8.00 -49.07 -25.41
C GLY A 410 -8.40 -50.35 -24.67
N GLU A 411 -7.54 -50.89 -23.79
CA GLU A 411 -7.88 -52.03 -22.94
C GLU A 411 -8.69 -51.58 -21.72
N LEU A 412 -9.82 -52.23 -21.48
CA LEU A 412 -10.68 -51.96 -20.33
C LEU A 412 -10.02 -52.50 -19.05
N PRO A 413 -9.77 -51.64 -18.03
CA PRO A 413 -9.17 -52.07 -16.79
C PRO A 413 -10.14 -52.98 -16.01
N ARG A 414 -9.60 -54.01 -15.34
CA ARG A 414 -10.41 -54.96 -14.54
C ARG A 414 -10.67 -54.48 -13.12
N PHE A 415 -9.85 -53.54 -12.62
CA PHE A 415 -9.92 -53.04 -11.24
C PHE A 415 -9.73 -51.53 -11.20
N TYR A 416 -10.24 -50.90 -10.14
CA TYR A 416 -9.86 -49.55 -9.79
C TYR A 416 -8.39 -49.52 -9.36
N ASN A 417 -7.66 -48.50 -9.77
CA ASN A 417 -6.27 -48.29 -9.36
C ASN A 417 -6.00 -46.79 -9.30
N LEU A 418 -5.32 -46.32 -8.26
CA LEU A 418 -4.65 -45.03 -8.26
C LEU A 418 -3.14 -45.31 -8.33
N SER A 419 -2.43 -44.69 -9.28
CA SER A 419 -0.98 -44.84 -9.40
C SER A 419 -0.24 -43.75 -8.63
N GLN A 420 1.03 -44.00 -8.31
CA GLN A 420 1.91 -42.95 -7.78
C GLN A 420 2.05 -41.83 -8.81
N ASN A 421 1.94 -40.56 -8.38
CA ASN A 421 2.12 -39.42 -9.25
C ASN A 421 3.57 -39.38 -9.79
N TYR A 422 3.76 -38.91 -11.02
CA TYR A 422 5.07 -38.82 -11.63
C TYR A 422 5.26 -37.44 -12.31
N PRO A 423 6.39 -36.75 -12.08
CA PRO A 423 7.44 -37.08 -11.12
C PRO A 423 6.96 -36.99 -9.65
N ASN A 424 7.68 -37.59 -8.71
CA ASN A 424 7.51 -37.40 -7.26
C ASN A 424 8.87 -37.62 -6.54
N PRO A 425 9.50 -36.61 -5.94
CA PRO A 425 9.03 -35.22 -5.82
C PRO A 425 8.87 -34.51 -7.18
N PHE A 426 8.01 -33.48 -7.26
CA PHE A 426 7.71 -32.74 -8.49
C PHE A 426 7.87 -31.22 -8.33
N ASN A 427 8.07 -30.51 -9.46
CA ASN A 427 8.18 -29.06 -9.53
C ASN A 427 7.74 -28.50 -10.90
N PRO A 428 6.73 -27.60 -10.97
CA PRO A 428 5.54 -27.55 -10.13
C PRO A 428 4.42 -28.46 -10.68
N VAL A 429 4.68 -29.22 -11.75
CA VAL A 429 3.67 -30.05 -12.44
C VAL A 429 3.94 -31.54 -12.21
N THR A 430 2.89 -32.31 -11.97
CA THR A 430 2.91 -33.78 -11.91
C THR A 430 1.66 -34.35 -12.56
N ASN A 431 1.74 -35.60 -13.04
CA ASN A 431 0.59 -36.33 -13.56
C ASN A 431 0.19 -37.47 -12.60
N ILE A 432 -1.12 -37.70 -12.49
CA ILE A 432 -1.73 -38.72 -11.65
C ILE A 432 -2.50 -39.68 -12.55
N LYS A 433 -2.01 -40.91 -12.66
CA LYS A 433 -2.66 -41.98 -13.41
C LYS A 433 -3.64 -42.76 -12.53
N PHE A 434 -4.82 -43.09 -13.07
CA PHE A 434 -5.80 -43.94 -12.39
C PHE A 434 -6.63 -44.76 -13.38
N SER A 435 -7.26 -45.83 -12.93
CA SER A 435 -8.15 -46.69 -13.73
C SER A 435 -9.54 -46.82 -13.14
N VAL A 436 -10.53 -46.91 -14.02
CA VAL A 436 -11.96 -47.03 -13.71
C VAL A 436 -12.51 -48.23 -14.49
N PRO A 437 -12.89 -49.35 -13.85
CA PRO A 437 -13.34 -50.57 -14.54
C PRO A 437 -14.82 -50.54 -14.96
N GLU A 438 -15.64 -49.68 -14.35
CA GLU A 438 -17.07 -49.57 -14.60
C GLU A 438 -17.51 -48.09 -14.63
N ALA A 439 -18.52 -47.77 -15.42
CA ALA A 439 -19.00 -46.38 -15.55
C ALA A 439 -19.56 -45.87 -14.22
N GLY A 440 -19.25 -44.62 -13.87
CA GLY A 440 -19.79 -44.01 -12.65
C GLY A 440 -19.11 -42.70 -12.27
N PHE A 441 -19.59 -42.09 -11.19
CA PHE A 441 -19.06 -40.83 -10.68
C PHE A 441 -17.70 -41.03 -10.02
N VAL A 442 -16.72 -40.21 -10.42
CA VAL A 442 -15.34 -40.24 -9.96
C VAL A 442 -14.92 -38.85 -9.50
N LYS A 443 -14.38 -38.77 -8.28
CA LYS A 443 -13.79 -37.56 -7.72
C LYS A 443 -12.30 -37.79 -7.44
N LEU A 444 -11.42 -36.97 -8.00
CA LEU A 444 -9.98 -36.95 -7.69
C LEU A 444 -9.65 -35.61 -7.04
N VAL A 445 -9.17 -35.61 -5.80
CA VAL A 445 -8.98 -34.40 -4.99
C VAL A 445 -7.61 -34.37 -4.35
N ILE A 446 -6.99 -33.20 -4.32
CA ILE A 446 -5.74 -32.89 -3.63
C ILE A 446 -6.03 -32.29 -2.26
N PHE A 447 -5.30 -32.75 -1.25
CA PHE A 447 -5.35 -32.30 0.14
C PHE A 447 -3.97 -31.87 0.61
N ASP A 448 -3.93 -30.89 1.52
CA ASP A 448 -2.72 -30.56 2.27
C ASP A 448 -2.51 -31.49 3.48
N ILE A 449 -1.42 -31.28 4.23
CA ILE A 449 -1.10 -32.09 5.43
C ILE A 449 -2.12 -31.95 6.56
N MET A 450 -2.92 -30.89 6.56
CA MET A 450 -4.00 -30.68 7.54
C MET A 450 -5.33 -31.30 7.08
N GLY A 451 -5.35 -31.95 5.91
CA GLY A 451 -6.55 -32.57 5.34
C GLY A 451 -7.51 -31.57 4.69
N ARG A 452 -7.08 -30.34 4.41
CA ARG A 452 -7.90 -29.34 3.71
C ARG A 452 -7.88 -29.61 2.21
N GLU A 453 -9.04 -29.56 1.55
CA GLU A 453 -9.13 -29.67 0.08
C GLU A 453 -8.40 -28.48 -0.57
N VAL A 454 -7.33 -28.76 -1.31
CA VAL A 454 -6.52 -27.77 -2.03
C VAL A 454 -7.06 -27.56 -3.44
N LYS A 455 -7.40 -28.67 -4.12
CA LYS A 455 -7.89 -28.65 -5.50
C LYS A 455 -8.63 -29.94 -5.84
N THR A 456 -9.78 -29.84 -6.50
CA THR A 456 -10.41 -30.99 -7.16
C THR A 456 -9.92 -31.05 -8.60
N LEU A 457 -9.32 -32.17 -9.01
CA LEU A 457 -8.82 -32.41 -10.37
C LEU A 457 -9.88 -33.03 -11.28
N VAL A 458 -10.69 -33.94 -10.73
CA VAL A 458 -11.77 -34.63 -11.45
C VAL A 458 -13.00 -34.68 -10.55
N SER A 459 -14.20 -34.48 -11.09
CA SER A 459 -15.47 -34.59 -10.35
C SER A 459 -16.66 -34.77 -11.30
N GLU A 460 -16.70 -35.90 -12.01
CA GLU A 460 -17.68 -36.17 -13.06
C GLU A 460 -17.94 -37.67 -13.26
N ASN A 461 -18.90 -38.03 -14.12
CA ASN A 461 -19.15 -39.42 -14.51
C ASN A 461 -18.17 -39.85 -15.60
N LEU A 462 -17.35 -40.87 -15.31
CA LEU A 462 -16.40 -41.44 -16.25
C LEU A 462 -16.88 -42.78 -16.80
N LYS A 463 -16.48 -43.10 -18.03
CA LYS A 463 -16.65 -44.43 -18.63
C LYS A 463 -15.55 -45.38 -18.13
N PRO A 464 -15.65 -46.69 -18.39
CA PRO A 464 -14.53 -47.60 -18.15
C PRO A 464 -13.29 -47.18 -18.94
N GLY A 465 -12.14 -47.03 -18.28
CA GLY A 465 -10.92 -46.54 -18.92
C GLY A 465 -9.77 -46.27 -17.97
N VAL A 466 -8.59 -46.03 -18.55
CA VAL A 466 -7.37 -45.58 -17.85
C VAL A 466 -7.15 -44.12 -18.18
N TYR A 467 -6.91 -43.33 -17.14
CA TYR A 467 -6.98 -41.88 -17.15
C TYR A 467 -5.71 -41.25 -16.57
N LEU A 468 -5.36 -40.09 -17.09
CA LEU A 468 -4.27 -39.25 -16.61
C LEU A 468 -4.82 -37.86 -16.27
N ALA A 469 -4.55 -37.39 -15.06
CA ALA A 469 -4.92 -36.04 -14.61
C ALA A 469 -3.68 -35.25 -14.22
N ASP A 470 -3.53 -34.05 -14.76
CA ASP A 470 -2.42 -33.16 -14.45
C ASP A 470 -2.73 -32.26 -13.25
N TRP A 471 -1.73 -32.08 -12.40
CA TRP A 471 -1.77 -31.07 -11.34
C TRP A 471 -0.61 -30.10 -11.48
N ASP A 472 -0.96 -28.86 -11.82
CA ASP A 472 -0.07 -27.70 -11.71
C ASP A 472 -0.22 -27.06 -10.32
N ALA A 473 0.82 -27.22 -9.51
CA ALA A 473 0.92 -26.70 -8.15
C ALA A 473 1.68 -25.36 -8.07
N SER A 474 1.74 -24.57 -9.15
CA SER A 474 2.44 -23.28 -9.18
C SER A 474 1.96 -22.28 -8.12
N LEU A 475 0.72 -22.40 -7.64
CA LEU A 475 0.16 -21.57 -6.57
C LEU A 475 0.23 -22.21 -5.17
N ALA A 476 0.69 -23.46 -5.05
CA ALA A 476 0.79 -24.18 -3.78
C ALA A 476 2.20 -24.01 -3.14
N THR A 477 2.32 -24.11 -1.82
CA THR A 477 3.63 -24.02 -1.12
C THR A 477 4.37 -25.36 -1.17
N SER A 478 5.72 -25.36 -1.20
CA SER A 478 6.52 -26.59 -1.06
C SER A 478 6.09 -27.39 0.18
N GLY A 479 6.02 -28.70 0.05
CA GLY A 479 5.56 -29.56 1.14
C GLY A 479 4.92 -30.86 0.69
N VAL A 480 4.37 -31.58 1.67
CA VAL A 480 3.68 -32.86 1.46
C VAL A 480 2.20 -32.61 1.18
N TYR A 481 1.72 -33.24 0.12
CA TYR A 481 0.31 -33.26 -0.26
C TYR A 481 -0.18 -34.70 -0.38
N PHE A 482 -1.49 -34.85 -0.32
CA PHE A 482 -2.17 -36.13 -0.54
C PHE A 482 -3.14 -35.97 -1.70
N TYR A 483 -3.33 -37.02 -2.49
CA TYR A 483 -4.37 -37.07 -3.50
C TYR A 483 -5.21 -38.31 -3.31
N LYS A 484 -6.52 -38.15 -3.44
CA LYS A 484 -7.51 -39.17 -3.14
C LYS A 484 -8.44 -39.36 -4.32
N LEU A 485 -8.52 -40.60 -4.79
CA LEU A 485 -9.52 -41.03 -5.75
C LEU A 485 -10.72 -41.58 -4.98
N ILE A 486 -11.92 -41.09 -5.29
CA ILE A 486 -13.17 -41.45 -4.63
C ILE A 486 -14.17 -41.83 -5.70
N THR A 487 -14.76 -43.01 -5.57
CA THR A 487 -15.89 -43.48 -6.36
C THR A 487 -16.93 -44.08 -5.41
N GLY A 488 -18.09 -44.49 -5.93
CA GLY A 488 -19.10 -45.17 -5.11
C GLY A 488 -18.63 -46.48 -4.47
N LYS A 489 -17.61 -47.14 -5.04
CA LYS A 489 -17.13 -48.47 -4.60
C LYS A 489 -15.64 -48.53 -4.26
N PHE A 490 -14.88 -47.45 -4.50
CA PHE A 490 -13.43 -47.43 -4.33
C PHE A 490 -12.97 -46.11 -3.73
N THR A 491 -12.02 -46.19 -2.81
CA THR A 491 -11.35 -45.00 -2.28
C THR A 491 -9.89 -45.34 -2.00
N GLU A 492 -8.97 -44.62 -2.64
CA GLU A 492 -7.53 -44.78 -2.40
C GLU A 492 -6.90 -43.39 -2.24
N THR A 493 -5.91 -43.28 -1.37
CA THR A 493 -5.15 -42.04 -1.12
C THR A 493 -3.67 -42.33 -1.28
N LYS A 494 -2.94 -41.42 -1.94
CA LYS A 494 -1.48 -41.46 -2.06
C LYS A 494 -0.85 -40.13 -1.70
N ARG A 495 0.43 -40.18 -1.38
CA ARG A 495 1.24 -39.04 -0.93
C ARG A 495 2.13 -38.54 -2.06
N MET A 496 2.28 -37.23 -2.19
CA MET A 496 3.19 -36.58 -3.12
C MET A 496 3.94 -35.42 -2.46
N ILE A 497 5.11 -35.07 -3.00
CA ILE A 497 6.02 -34.07 -2.44
C ILE A 497 6.25 -32.99 -3.51
N LEU A 498 5.82 -31.77 -3.23
CA LEU A 498 6.12 -30.59 -4.04
C LEU A 498 7.42 -29.96 -3.54
N VAL A 499 8.39 -29.80 -4.44
CA VAL A 499 9.66 -29.13 -4.16
C VAL A 499 9.75 -27.94 -5.11
N LYS A 500 9.55 -26.72 -4.61
CA LYS A 500 9.84 -25.50 -5.37
C LYS A 500 11.28 -25.05 -5.16
#